data_AF-A0A836FGJ0-F1
#
_entry.id   AF-A0A836FGJ0-F1
#
_cell.length_a   1.000
_cell.length_b   1.000
_cell.length_c   1.000
_cell.angle_alpha   90.00
_cell.angle_beta   90.00
_cell.angle_gamma   90.00
#
_symmetry.space_group_name_H-M   'P 1'
#
loop_
_entity.id
_entity.type
_entity.pdbx_description
1 polymer ?
#
loop_
_entity_poly.entity_id
_entity_poly.type
_entity_poly.pdbx_seq_one_letter_code
_entity_poly.pdbx_strand_id
1 'polypeptide(L)' 'MAHGLADRRFHSYEEAQKWIDSWIASKDMSFFRRGIHVLPERWEKVVESDGKYFH' A
#
# COMPACT_ATOMS: atom_id res chain seq x y z
N MET A 1 3.69 0.21 9.33
CA MET A 1 3.27 -0.65 8.21
C MET A 1 4.03 -1.97 8.33
N ALA A 2 3.40 -3.11 8.11
CA ALA A 2 4.14 -4.37 8.09
C ALA A 2 5.03 -4.36 6.83
N HIS A 3 6.35 -4.25 7.01
CA HIS A 3 7.33 -4.32 5.93
C HIS A 3 7.45 -5.77 5.44
N GLY A 4 6.37 -6.31 4.84
CA GLY A 4 6.26 -7.72 4.50
C GLY A 4 7.31 -8.20 3.49
N LEU A 5 7.88 -7.27 2.72
CA LEU A 5 8.93 -7.49 1.73
C LEU A 5 10.34 -7.26 2.27
N ALA A 6 10.52 -6.60 3.42
CA ALA A 6 11.86 -6.34 3.94
C ALA A 6 12.57 -7.67 4.21
N ASP A 7 13.84 -7.74 3.80
CA ASP A 7 14.73 -8.88 3.96
C ASP A 7 14.28 -10.20 3.30
N ARG A 8 13.29 -10.16 2.40
CA ARG A 8 12.91 -11.32 1.57
C ARG A 8 13.74 -11.39 0.29
N ARG A 9 14.23 -12.58 -0.03
CA ARG A 9 14.85 -12.91 -1.32
C ARG A 9 13.98 -13.96 -2.01
N PHE A 10 13.63 -13.71 -3.26
CA PHE A 10 12.92 -14.65 -4.12
C PHE A 10 13.91 -15.25 -5.12
N HIS A 11 13.77 -16.55 -5.39
CA HIS A 11 14.64 -17.29 -6.31
C HIS A 11 14.00 -17.46 -7.69
N SER A 12 12.71 -17.16 -7.81
CA SER A 12 11.98 -17.18 -9.08
C SER A 12 10.84 -16.17 -9.11
N TYR A 13 10.34 -15.90 -10.31
CA TYR A 13 9.17 -15.06 -10.52
C TYR A 13 7.93 -15.68 -9.88
N GLU A 14 7.76 -17.00 -10.00
CA GLU A 14 6.62 -17.74 -9.45
C GLU A 14 6.58 -17.67 -7.92
N GLU A 15 7.74 -17.66 -7.27
CA GLU A 15 7.84 -17.49 -5.81
C GLU A 15 7.38 -16.09 -5.39
N ALA A 16 7.86 -15.05 -6.10
CA ALA A 16 7.46 -13.68 -5.85
C ALA A 16 5.95 -13.47 -6.10
N GLN A 17 5.42 -14.02 -7.19
CA GLN A 17 4.01 -13.93 -7.52
C GLN A 17 3.14 -14.58 -6.44
N LYS A 18 3.44 -15.83 -6.04
CA LYS A 18 2.69 -16.52 -4.98
C LYS A 18 2.70 -15.75 -3.67
N TRP A 19 3.83 -15.13 -3.33
CA TRP A 19 3.93 -14.30 -2.14
C TRP A 19 3.02 -13.07 -2.22
N ILE A 20 3.04 -12.35 -3.34
CA ILE A 20 2.19 -11.17 -3.56
C ILE A 20 0.71 -11.58 -3.52
N ASP A 21 0.33 -12.65 -4.21
CA ASP A 21 -1.04 -13.16 -4.24
C ASP A 21 -1.54 -13.49 -2.83
N SER A 22 -0.72 -14.19 -2.05
CA SER A 22 -1.03 -14.53 -0.65
C SER A 22 -1.12 -13.28 0.24
N TRP A 23 -0.24 -12.29 0.03
CA TRP A 23 -0.26 -11.04 0.79
C TRP A 23 -1.52 -10.21 0.47
N ILE A 24 -1.94 -10.13 -0.79
CA ILE A 24 -3.18 -9.45 -1.20
C ILE A 24 -4.39 -10.19 -0.61
N ALA A 25 -4.44 -11.52 -0.74
CA ALA A 25 -5.51 -12.35 -0.17
C ALA A 25 -5.61 -12.25 1.36
N SER A 26 -4.51 -11.94 2.06
CA SER A 26 -4.51 -11.71 3.51
C SER A 26 -5.15 -10.39 3.94
N LYS A 27 -5.46 -9.47 3.01
CA LYS A 27 -6.05 -8.16 3.33
C LYS A 27 -7.57 -8.25 3.35
N ASP A 28 -8.16 -7.78 4.44
CA ASP A 28 -9.60 -7.58 4.54
C ASP A 28 -10.09 -6.46 3.60
N MET A 29 -11.36 -6.49 3.19
CA MET A 29 -11.99 -5.47 2.35
C MET A 29 -11.87 -4.05 2.94
N SER A 30 -11.87 -3.92 4.27
CA SER A 30 -11.70 -2.63 4.95
C SER A 30 -10.32 -2.00 4.71
N PHE A 31 -9.28 -2.79 4.40
CA PHE A 31 -7.96 -2.28 4.05
C PHE A 31 -8.03 -1.43 2.77
N PHE A 32 -8.66 -1.98 1.72
CA PHE A 32 -8.84 -1.28 0.45
C PHE A 32 -9.79 -0.09 0.58
N ARG A 33 -10.91 -0.28 1.28
CA ARG A 33 -11.88 0.79 1.53
C ARG A 33 -11.25 1.99 2.23
N ARG A 34 -10.43 1.73 3.26
CA ARG A 34 -9.72 2.77 4.00
C ARG A 34 -8.74 3.54 3.11
N GLY A 35 -8.03 2.85 2.21
CA GLY A 35 -7.13 3.48 1.24
C GLY A 35 -7.83 4.45 0.30
N ILE A 36 -9.07 4.17 -0.11
CA ILE A 36 -9.88 5.10 -0.91
C ILE A 36 -10.43 6.25 -0.05
N HIS A 37 -10.93 5.94 1.14
CA HIS A 37 -11.53 6.95 2.02
C HIS A 37 -10.55 7.98 2.57
N VAL A 38 -9.23 7.73 2.56
CA VAL A 38 -8.21 8.72 2.96
C VAL A 38 -7.87 9.70 1.83
N LEU A 39 -8.35 9.49 0.61
CA LEU A 39 -8.06 10.38 -0.53
C LEU A 39 -8.52 11.84 -0.30
N PRO A 40 -9.72 12.12 0.24
CA PRO A 40 -10.12 13.50 0.52
C PRO A 40 -9.16 14.23 1.46
N GLU A 41 -8.73 13.58 2.55
CA GLU A 41 -7.75 14.14 3.50
C GLU A 41 -6.40 14.41 2.79
N ARG A 42 -5.97 13.52 1.90
CA ARG A 42 -4.74 13.74 1.13
C ARG A 42 -4.87 14.89 0.14
N TRP A 43 -6.01 15.03 -0.53
CA TRP A 43 -6.25 16.14 -1.44
C TRP A 43 -6.28 17.49 -0.71
N GLU A 44 -6.89 17.54 0.47
CA GLU A 44 -6.87 18.72 1.34
C GLU A 44 -5.42 19.13 1.67
N LYS A 45 -4.57 18.17 2.07
CA LYS A 45 -3.15 18.43 2.32
C LYS A 45 -2.37 18.88 1.08
N VAL A 46 -2.71 18.40 -0.13
CA VAL A 46 -2.13 18.94 -1.38
C VAL A 46 -2.45 20.42 -1.52
N VAL A 47 -3.69 20.83 -1.25
CA VAL A 47 -4.12 22.23 -1.37
C VAL A 47 -3.43 23.09 -0.30
N GLU A 48 -3.42 22.65 0.95
CA GLU A 48 -2.76 23.37 2.05
C GLU A 48 -1.25 23.52 1.84
N SER A 49 -0.62 22.56 1.17
CA SER A 49 0.81 22.57 0.88
C SER A 49 1.18 23.32 -0.41
N ASP A 50 0.21 23.97 -1.08
CA ASP A 50 0.40 24.64 -2.37
C ASP A 50 1.01 23.69 -3.42
N GLY A 51 0.48 22.46 -3.45
CA GLY A 51 0.91 21.42 -4.38
C GLY A 51 2.23 20.71 -4.03
N LYS A 52 2.84 20.99 -2.87
CA LYS A 52 4.07 20.32 -2.44
C LYS A 52 3.78 18.92 -1.88
N TYR A 53 4.81 18.09 -1.80
CA TYR A 53 4.71 16.83 -1.09
C TYR A 53 4.55 17.06 0.41
N PHE A 54 3.72 16.23 1.04
CA PHE A 54 3.48 16.19 2.49
C PHE A 54 3.59 14.74 2.98
N HIS A 55 3.80 14.59 4.29
CA HIS A 55 3.83 13.29 4.97
C HIS A 55 2.45 12.92 5.53
#